data_AF-A0A1F9Y9I4-F1
#
_entry.id   AF-A0A1F9Y9I4-F1
#
_cell.length_a   1.000
_cell.length_b   1.000
_cell.length_c   1.000
_cell.angle_alpha   90.00
_cell.angle_beta   90.00
_cell.angle_gamma   90.00
#
_symmetry.space_group_name_H-M   'P 1'
#
loop_
_entity.id
_entity.type
_entity.pdbx_description
1 polymer ?
#
loop_
_entity_poly.entity_id
_entity_poly.type
_entity_poly.pdbx_seq_one_letter_code
_entity_poly.pdbx_strand_id
1 'polypeptide(L)'
;MVPGLGQFLSGHPVRGPIVFSLEAVLVSTGANDGFYLTGKWQERIDNVNARLHQSFSVRDYSFLGGYISRDSLFLVDSLEDYKGKLLYSRAIRDRTLAWAAGFHLFNVLDCYDYLKPEQKDFATKSPRGAFVRSLLVPGWGQLYNHAYSKLGLYWMCVAGFSANMVGWNRTSDYYEGLESKYHALFRSSAQALTYAQGVITEMDGALANINASLQDTALSAMQRDSLLDEKNRCIEKRSSATAEKTERNRDRTFFSDREYRYAEEKKSYLSKRNQNIWYLAALYLYGAFDAYVDASVDGIESRLDFSLLPGPAFDGLRFDVSLKIL
;
A
#
# COMPACT_ATOMS: atom_id res chain seq x y z
N MET A 1 4.16 30.59 3.28
CA MET A 1 3.47 31.27 4.41
C MET A 1 3.51 30.33 5.61
N VAL A 2 3.48 30.82 6.84
CA VAL A 2 3.34 29.97 8.04
C VAL A 2 1.93 29.37 8.05
N PRO A 3 1.73 28.10 8.48
CA PRO A 3 0.41 27.48 8.62
C PRO A 3 -0.61 28.42 9.26
N GLY A 4 -1.81 28.54 8.68
CA GLY A 4 -2.90 29.39 9.19
C GLY A 4 -2.64 30.92 9.18
N LEU A 5 -1.41 31.40 8.97
CA LEU A 5 -1.05 32.81 9.11
C LEU A 5 -1.77 33.70 8.10
N GLY A 6 -2.04 33.19 6.89
CA GLY A 6 -2.86 33.90 5.91
C GLY A 6 -4.27 34.20 6.41
N GLN A 7 -4.93 33.23 7.05
CA GLN A 7 -6.29 33.39 7.59
C GLN A 7 -6.33 34.31 8.82
N PHE A 8 -5.28 34.29 9.65
CA PHE A 8 -5.12 35.25 10.75
C PHE A 8 -4.95 36.68 10.23
N LEU A 9 -4.13 36.87 9.19
CA LEU A 9 -3.91 38.18 8.57
C LEU A 9 -5.13 38.68 7.79
N SER A 10 -5.96 37.77 7.27
CA SER A 10 -7.25 38.07 6.64
C SER A 10 -8.38 38.42 7.63
N GLY A 11 -8.12 38.42 8.95
CA GLY A 11 -9.08 38.89 9.95
C GLY A 11 -10.23 37.93 10.28
N HIS A 12 -10.12 36.62 9.99
CA HIS A 12 -11.12 35.63 10.40
C HIS A 12 -10.82 35.05 11.80
N PRO A 13 -11.53 35.48 12.87
CA PRO A 13 -11.21 35.09 14.24
C PRO A 13 -11.46 33.60 14.54
N VAL A 14 -12.32 32.94 13.77
CA VAL A 14 -12.69 31.52 13.98
C VAL A 14 -12.01 30.58 12.99
N ARG A 15 -11.90 30.95 11.71
CA ARG A 15 -11.33 30.06 10.67
C ARG A 15 -9.81 29.88 10.83
N GLY A 16 -9.08 30.94 11.17
CA GLY A 16 -7.63 30.89 11.36
C GLY A 16 -7.18 29.84 12.38
N PRO A 17 -7.70 29.86 13.62
CA PRO A 17 -7.38 28.86 14.63
C PRO A 17 -7.75 27.42 14.25
N ILE A 18 -8.89 27.20 13.57
CA ILE A 18 -9.31 25.87 13.14
C ILE A 18 -8.35 25.31 12.09
N VAL A 19 -8.07 26.10 11.05
CA VAL A 19 -7.18 25.72 9.94
C VAL A 19 -5.76 25.45 10.46
N PHE A 20 -5.23 26.32 11.32
CA PHE A 20 -3.94 26.10 11.96
C PHE A 20 -3.90 24.79 12.75
N SER A 21 -4.93 24.53 13.56
CA SER A 21 -5.00 23.33 14.39
C SER A 21 -5.04 22.05 13.54
N LEU A 22 -5.83 22.03 12.46
CA LEU A 22 -5.90 20.90 11.53
C LEU A 22 -4.56 20.64 10.85
N GLU A 23 -3.88 21.69 10.39
CA GLU A 23 -2.58 21.58 9.74
C GLU A 23 -1.51 21.07 10.71
N ALA A 24 -1.50 21.60 11.94
CA ALA A 24 -0.58 21.16 12.99
C ALA A 24 -0.81 19.69 13.37
N VAL A 25 -2.07 19.25 13.47
CA VAL A 25 -2.41 17.84 13.72
C VAL A 25 -1.90 16.96 12.58
N LEU A 26 -2.18 17.30 11.32
CA LEU A 26 -1.73 16.52 10.16
C LEU A 26 -0.21 16.40 10.09
N VAL A 27 0.51 17.52 10.26
CA VAL A 27 1.97 17.54 10.27
C VAL A 27 2.53 16.72 11.45
N SER A 28 1.95 16.88 12.64
CA SER A 28 2.33 16.11 13.83
C SER A 28 2.13 14.61 13.65
N THR A 29 0.98 14.19 13.11
CA THR A 29 0.72 12.78 12.79
C THR A 29 1.69 12.28 11.73
N GLY A 30 1.95 13.05 10.67
CA GLY A 30 2.91 12.68 9.62
C GLY A 30 4.33 12.54 10.16
N ALA A 31 4.75 13.43 11.07
CA ALA A 31 6.03 13.35 11.75
C ALA A 31 6.08 12.15 12.70
N ASN A 32 5.07 11.94 13.54
CA ASN A 32 5.02 10.81 14.47
C ASN A 32 5.06 9.47 13.74
N ASP A 33 4.16 9.27 12.76
CA ASP A 33 4.13 8.05 11.95
C ASP A 33 5.44 7.87 11.18
N GLY A 34 6.03 8.99 10.75
CA GLY A 34 7.23 9.03 9.94
C GLY A 34 8.55 8.83 10.66
N PHE A 35 8.62 9.12 11.96
CA PHE A 35 9.83 8.98 12.78
C PHE A 35 9.72 7.82 13.77
N TYR A 36 8.59 7.67 14.45
CA TYR A 36 8.43 6.66 15.50
C TYR A 36 8.22 5.26 14.91
N LEU A 37 7.23 5.09 14.03
CA LEU A 37 6.87 3.76 13.52
C LEU A 37 7.94 3.21 12.57
N THR A 38 8.43 4.03 11.65
CA THR A 38 9.50 3.66 10.72
C THR A 38 10.80 3.32 11.46
N GLY A 39 11.20 4.13 12.45
CA GLY A 39 12.38 3.88 13.27
C GLY A 39 12.27 2.56 14.04
N LYS A 40 11.13 2.31 14.67
CA LYS A 40 10.85 1.06 15.40
C LYS A 40 10.95 -0.18 14.52
N TRP A 41 10.41 -0.14 13.29
CA TRP A 41 10.50 -1.28 12.37
C TRP A 41 11.90 -1.45 11.79
N GLN A 42 12.60 -0.35 11.53
CA GLN A 42 14.00 -0.39 11.09
C GLN A 42 14.88 -1.03 12.17
N GLU A 43 14.73 -0.65 13.43
CA GLU A 43 15.46 -1.25 14.55
C GLU A 43 15.22 -2.77 14.65
N ARG A 44 13.97 -3.22 14.45
CA ARG A 44 13.64 -4.66 14.44
C ARG A 44 14.29 -5.39 13.26
N ILE A 45 14.31 -4.79 12.09
CA ILE A 45 15.00 -5.30 10.90
C ILE A 45 16.50 -5.43 11.19
N ASP A 46 17.11 -4.40 11.74
CA ASP A 46 18.54 -4.36 12.04
C ASP A 46 18.91 -5.40 13.10
N ASN A 47 18.07 -5.58 14.13
CA ASN A 47 18.23 -6.61 15.16
C ASN A 47 18.17 -8.03 14.58
N VAL A 48 17.21 -8.30 13.67
CA VAL A 48 17.12 -9.61 13.01
C VAL A 48 18.28 -9.84 12.05
N ASN A 49 18.67 -8.82 11.27
CA ASN A 49 19.84 -8.90 10.40
C ASN A 49 21.12 -9.15 11.19
N ALA A 50 21.33 -8.47 12.32
CA ALA A 50 22.47 -8.69 13.20
C ALA A 50 22.52 -10.13 13.71
N ARG A 51 21.37 -10.71 14.10
CA ARG A 51 21.27 -12.12 14.50
C ARG A 51 21.57 -13.06 13.34
N LEU A 52 21.01 -12.80 12.15
CA LEU A 52 21.31 -13.58 10.94
C LEU A 52 22.81 -13.58 10.66
N HIS A 53 23.50 -12.45 10.78
CA HIS A 53 24.96 -12.39 10.58
C HIS A 53 25.78 -13.05 11.71
N GLN A 54 25.26 -13.10 12.94
CA GLN A 54 25.93 -13.74 14.09
C GLN A 54 25.74 -15.26 14.15
N SER A 55 24.59 -15.78 13.71
CA SER A 55 24.28 -17.22 13.73
C SER A 55 25.07 -18.05 12.72
N PHE A 56 25.80 -17.41 11.80
CA PHE A 56 26.67 -18.06 10.82
C PHE A 56 28.15 -17.88 11.17
N SER A 57 28.52 -18.15 12.43
CA SER A 57 29.94 -18.19 12.79
C SER A 57 30.63 -19.29 11.98
N VAL A 58 31.85 -19.04 11.50
CA VAL A 58 32.66 -19.96 10.66
C VAL A 58 32.80 -21.37 11.28
N ARG A 59 32.59 -21.51 12.60
CA ARG A 59 32.61 -22.78 13.33
C ARG A 59 31.40 -23.68 13.00
N ASP A 60 30.26 -23.10 12.65
CA ASP A 60 29.01 -23.82 12.38
C ASP A 60 28.92 -24.33 10.93
N TYR A 61 29.66 -23.71 10.00
CA TYR A 61 29.74 -24.14 8.59
C TYR A 61 30.41 -25.50 8.40
N SER A 62 31.36 -25.86 9.26
CA SER A 62 32.08 -27.15 9.19
C SER A 62 31.25 -28.36 9.65
N PHE A 63 30.06 -28.16 10.21
CA PHE A 63 29.20 -29.24 10.73
C PHE A 63 27.91 -29.47 9.93
N LEU A 64 27.54 -28.58 9.01
CA LEU A 64 26.27 -28.65 8.30
C LEU A 64 26.45 -28.70 6.79
N GLY A 65 26.54 -29.93 6.27
CA GLY A 65 26.23 -30.18 4.87
C GLY A 65 24.77 -29.78 4.59
N GLY A 66 24.55 -28.70 3.84
CA GLY A 66 23.27 -28.38 3.20
C GLY A 66 22.07 -28.03 4.10
N TYR A 67 22.26 -27.79 5.40
CA TYR A 67 21.17 -27.49 6.33
C TYR A 67 20.90 -25.99 6.43
N ILE A 68 19.70 -25.55 6.02
CA ILE A 68 19.15 -24.27 6.47
C ILE A 68 18.49 -24.58 7.82
N SER A 69 19.07 -24.10 8.94
CA SER A 69 18.47 -24.37 10.25
C SER A 69 17.05 -23.80 10.33
N ARG A 70 16.12 -24.52 10.95
CA ARG A 70 14.72 -24.09 11.11
C ARG A 70 14.60 -22.67 11.68
N ASP A 71 15.52 -22.33 12.58
CA ASP A 71 15.62 -20.99 13.16
C ASP A 71 15.94 -19.92 12.12
N SER A 72 16.77 -20.23 11.12
CA SER A 72 17.06 -19.30 10.02
C SER A 72 15.86 -19.06 9.09
N LEU A 73 15.03 -20.07 8.81
CA LEU A 73 13.78 -19.87 8.05
C LEU A 73 12.80 -18.95 8.81
N PHE A 74 12.66 -19.15 10.12
CA PHE A 74 11.83 -18.27 10.95
C PHE A 74 12.38 -16.86 11.07
N LEU A 75 13.71 -16.69 11.14
CA LEU A 75 14.35 -15.37 11.17
C LEU A 75 14.19 -14.64 9.84
N VAL A 76 14.38 -15.33 8.70
CA VAL A 76 14.15 -14.76 7.37
C VAL A 76 12.69 -14.35 7.20
N ASP A 77 11.75 -15.20 7.61
CA ASP A 77 10.32 -14.89 7.58
C ASP A 77 9.95 -13.66 8.44
N SER A 78 10.50 -13.60 9.66
CA SER A 78 10.32 -12.45 10.56
C SER A 78 10.89 -11.16 9.95
N LEU A 79 12.03 -11.27 9.26
CA LEU A 79 12.65 -10.15 8.55
C LEU A 79 11.73 -9.63 7.44
N GLU A 80 11.16 -10.52 6.64
CA GLU A 80 10.24 -10.11 5.55
C GLU A 80 8.95 -9.50 6.10
N ASP A 81 8.42 -10.01 7.22
CA ASP A 81 7.28 -9.41 7.94
C ASP A 81 7.61 -7.99 8.43
N TYR A 82 8.78 -7.78 9.04
CA TYR A 82 9.17 -6.46 9.54
C TYR A 82 9.41 -5.46 8.41
N LYS A 83 9.99 -5.90 7.29
CA LYS A 83 10.11 -5.07 6.08
C LYS A 83 8.74 -4.69 5.50
N GLY A 84 7.78 -5.62 5.47
CA GLY A 84 6.40 -5.34 5.07
C GLY A 84 5.77 -4.25 5.95
N LYS A 85 5.94 -4.35 7.28
CA LYS A 85 5.47 -3.35 8.25
C LYS A 85 6.17 -2.00 8.10
N LEU A 86 7.48 -1.99 7.81
CA LEU A 86 8.22 -0.77 7.51
C LEU A 86 7.69 -0.08 6.25
N LEU A 87 7.45 -0.82 5.16
CA LEU A 87 6.87 -0.29 3.93
C LEU A 87 5.47 0.28 4.17
N TYR A 88 4.63 -0.44 4.92
CA TYR A 88 3.32 0.05 5.34
C TYR A 88 3.43 1.37 6.12
N SER A 89 4.30 1.45 7.13
CA SER A 89 4.51 2.69 7.89
C SER A 89 5.04 3.85 7.04
N ARG A 90 5.94 3.57 6.08
CA ARG A 90 6.40 4.59 5.11
C ARG A 90 5.26 5.07 4.22
N ALA A 91 4.41 4.17 3.73
CA ALA A 91 3.24 4.54 2.96
C ALA A 91 2.28 5.42 3.76
N ILE A 92 2.09 5.15 5.06
CA ILE A 92 1.31 6.01 5.97
C ILE A 92 1.93 7.39 6.12
N ARG A 93 3.23 7.47 6.36
CA ARG A 93 3.93 8.76 6.44
C ARG A 93 3.75 9.57 5.16
N ASP A 94 4.06 8.95 4.01
CA ASP A 94 4.08 9.64 2.72
C ASP A 94 2.69 10.18 2.36
N ARG A 95 1.61 9.42 2.62
CA ARG A 95 0.23 9.91 2.43
C ARG A 95 -0.12 11.05 3.39
N THR A 96 0.27 10.97 4.65
CA THR A 96 -0.08 11.99 5.65
C THR A 96 0.63 13.31 5.32
N LEU A 97 1.90 13.23 4.90
CA LEU A 97 2.64 14.40 4.41
C LEU A 97 2.06 14.97 3.12
N ALA A 98 1.59 14.13 2.20
CA ALA A 98 0.91 14.61 0.99
C ALA A 98 -0.42 15.32 1.31
N TRP A 99 -1.22 14.78 2.25
CA TRP A 99 -2.42 15.47 2.74
C TRP A 99 -2.09 16.79 3.44
N ALA A 100 -1.05 16.82 4.28
CA ALA A 100 -0.61 18.05 4.93
C ALA A 100 -0.15 19.12 3.92
N ALA A 101 0.66 18.73 2.93
CA ALA A 101 1.11 19.61 1.87
C ALA A 101 -0.05 20.12 0.99
N GLY A 102 -0.99 19.22 0.65
CA GLY A 102 -2.20 19.58 -0.07
C GLY A 102 -3.08 20.54 0.72
N PHE A 103 -3.25 20.31 2.02
CA PHE A 103 -4.01 21.18 2.91
C PHE A 103 -3.37 22.56 3.03
N HIS A 104 -2.03 22.62 3.12
CA HIS A 104 -1.29 23.88 3.08
C HIS A 104 -1.55 24.65 1.76
N LEU A 105 -1.48 23.96 0.62
CA LEU A 105 -1.77 24.57 -0.69
C LEU A 105 -3.21 25.08 -0.76
N PHE A 106 -4.18 24.30 -0.29
CA PHE A 106 -5.57 24.74 -0.17
C PHE A 106 -5.67 26.02 0.66
N ASN A 107 -5.04 26.08 1.83
CA ASN A 107 -5.07 27.25 2.71
C ASN A 107 -4.48 28.50 2.02
N VAL A 108 -3.40 28.35 1.28
CA VAL A 108 -2.78 29.45 0.52
C VAL A 108 -3.73 29.97 -0.56
N LEU A 109 -4.32 29.06 -1.34
CA LEU A 109 -5.26 29.43 -2.41
C LEU A 109 -6.56 30.00 -1.87
N ASP A 110 -7.04 29.52 -0.72
CA ASP A 110 -8.22 30.06 -0.06
C ASP A 110 -7.99 31.48 0.46
N CYS A 111 -6.81 31.75 1.04
CA CYS A 111 -6.42 33.11 1.40
C CYS A 111 -6.33 34.02 0.17
N TYR A 112 -5.78 33.52 -0.94
CA TYR A 112 -5.73 34.28 -2.18
C TYR A 112 -7.13 34.60 -2.72
N ASP A 113 -8.03 33.61 -2.72
CA ASP A 113 -9.42 33.79 -3.18
C ASP A 113 -10.18 34.83 -2.37
N TYR A 114 -9.83 34.99 -1.09
CA TYR A 114 -10.37 36.01 -0.21
C TYR A 114 -9.76 37.40 -0.44
N LEU A 115 -8.44 37.47 -0.63
CA LEU A 115 -7.72 38.75 -0.76
C LEU A 115 -7.81 39.35 -2.16
N LYS A 116 -8.19 38.56 -3.17
CA LYS A 116 -8.33 39.06 -4.55
C LYS A 116 -9.42 40.15 -4.59
N PRO A 117 -9.19 41.26 -5.31
CA PRO A 117 -10.23 42.27 -5.51
C PRO A 117 -11.41 41.68 -6.28
N GLU A 118 -12.62 42.11 -5.93
CA GLU A 118 -13.85 41.69 -6.60
C GLU A 118 -13.81 42.12 -8.07
N GLN A 119 -13.63 41.14 -8.96
CA GLN A 119 -13.56 41.38 -10.39
C GLN A 119 -14.99 41.31 -10.95
N LYS A 120 -15.58 42.48 -11.23
CA LYS A 120 -16.88 42.58 -11.90
C LYS A 120 -16.74 42.28 -13.38
N ASP A 121 -16.58 41.00 -13.72
CA ASP A 121 -16.70 40.55 -15.11
C ASP A 121 -18.19 40.51 -15.48
N PHE A 122 -18.61 41.45 -16.32
CA PHE A 122 -19.98 41.50 -16.85
C PHE A 122 -20.24 40.43 -17.92
N ALA A 123 -19.20 39.70 -18.35
CA ALA A 123 -19.31 38.62 -19.32
C ALA A 123 -19.62 37.29 -18.62
N THR A 124 -20.83 36.76 -18.85
CA THR A 124 -21.23 35.45 -18.31
C THR A 124 -20.29 34.35 -18.81
N LYS A 125 -19.73 33.58 -17.88
CA LYS A 125 -18.87 32.43 -18.21
C LYS A 125 -19.64 31.34 -18.95
N SER A 126 -18.94 30.59 -19.82
CA SER A 126 -19.54 29.51 -20.60
C SER A 126 -19.52 28.20 -19.79
N PRO A 127 -20.68 27.60 -19.44
CA PRO A 127 -20.73 26.35 -18.67
C PRO A 127 -20.10 25.18 -19.41
N ARG A 128 -20.42 25.05 -20.71
CA ARG A 128 -19.81 24.03 -21.58
C ARG A 128 -18.30 24.26 -21.71
N GLY A 129 -17.87 25.52 -21.81
CA GLY A 129 -16.47 25.89 -21.86
C GLY A 129 -15.71 25.52 -20.57
N ALA A 130 -16.32 25.70 -19.40
CA ALA A 130 -15.75 25.32 -18.11
C ALA A 130 -15.62 23.79 -17.99
N PHE A 131 -16.68 23.06 -18.36
CA PHE A 131 -16.71 21.60 -18.34
C PHE A 131 -15.64 20.96 -19.22
N VAL A 132 -15.54 21.39 -20.49
CA VAL A 132 -14.55 20.86 -21.44
C VAL A 132 -13.13 21.13 -20.94
N ARG A 133 -12.86 22.31 -20.38
CA ARG A 133 -11.55 22.61 -19.78
C ARG A 133 -11.21 21.66 -18.64
N SER A 134 -12.14 21.42 -17.72
CA SER A 134 -11.95 20.45 -16.62
C SER A 134 -11.74 19.02 -17.11
N LEU A 135 -12.37 18.62 -18.22
CA LEU A 135 -12.16 17.31 -18.84
C LEU A 135 -10.85 17.18 -19.62
N LEU A 136 -10.23 18.29 -20.01
CA LEU A 136 -8.94 18.26 -20.68
C LEU A 136 -7.80 18.30 -19.67
N VAL A 137 -7.93 19.17 -18.67
CA VAL A 137 -6.93 19.36 -17.63
C VAL A 137 -7.63 19.39 -16.27
N PRO A 138 -7.33 18.44 -15.37
CA PRO A 138 -7.77 18.45 -13.99
C PRO A 138 -7.64 19.84 -13.34
N GLY A 139 -8.74 20.41 -12.85
CA GLY A 139 -8.74 21.72 -12.18
C GLY A 139 -8.84 22.94 -13.10
N TRP A 140 -8.82 22.80 -14.43
CA TRP A 140 -8.83 23.96 -15.33
C TRP A 140 -10.17 24.70 -15.34
N GLY A 141 -11.31 24.01 -15.18
CA GLY A 141 -12.60 24.70 -15.05
C GLY A 141 -12.69 25.56 -13.79
N GLN A 142 -12.12 25.12 -12.66
CA GLN A 142 -12.02 25.92 -11.42
C GLN A 142 -11.18 27.18 -11.65
N LEU A 143 -10.06 27.04 -12.37
CA LEU A 143 -9.21 28.16 -12.75
C LEU A 143 -9.96 29.15 -13.68
N TYR A 144 -10.69 28.63 -14.67
CA TYR A 144 -11.53 29.42 -15.58
C TYR A 144 -12.64 30.18 -14.84
N ASN A 145 -13.21 29.57 -13.81
CA ASN A 145 -14.23 30.19 -12.98
C ASN A 145 -13.66 31.16 -11.93
N HIS A 146 -12.33 31.27 -11.83
CA HIS A 146 -11.64 32.01 -10.76
C HIS A 146 -11.97 31.51 -9.35
N ALA A 147 -12.26 30.22 -9.18
CA ALA A 147 -12.57 29.59 -7.90
C ALA A 147 -11.30 28.94 -7.32
N TYR A 148 -10.39 29.75 -6.78
CA TYR A 148 -9.06 29.28 -6.35
C TYR A 148 -9.12 28.42 -5.08
N SER A 149 -10.03 28.69 -4.15
CA SER A 149 -10.25 27.82 -2.97
C SER A 149 -10.64 26.41 -3.40
N LYS A 150 -11.56 26.30 -4.38
CA LYS A 150 -12.01 25.01 -4.92
C LYS A 150 -10.89 24.28 -5.66
N LEU A 151 -10.06 25.02 -6.41
CA LEU A 151 -8.87 24.48 -7.06
C LEU A 151 -7.89 23.89 -6.03
N GLY A 152 -7.64 24.60 -4.93
CA GLY A 152 -6.79 24.12 -3.85
C GLY A 152 -7.33 22.85 -3.19
N LEU A 153 -8.63 22.79 -2.93
CA LEU A 153 -9.28 21.62 -2.36
C LEU A 153 -9.18 20.41 -3.31
N TYR A 154 -9.38 20.64 -4.61
CA TYR A 154 -9.24 19.62 -5.64
C TYR A 154 -7.82 19.04 -5.65
N TRP A 155 -6.79 19.90 -5.71
CA TRP A 155 -5.39 19.45 -5.73
C TRP A 155 -4.94 18.80 -4.42
N MET A 156 -5.48 19.21 -3.27
CA MET A 156 -5.30 18.52 -2.00
C MET A 156 -5.76 17.06 -2.09
N CYS A 157 -6.98 16.84 -2.56
CA CYS A 157 -7.54 15.51 -2.72
C CYS A 157 -6.77 14.69 -3.77
N VAL A 158 -6.39 15.28 -4.90
CA VAL A 158 -5.57 14.62 -5.92
C VAL A 158 -4.23 14.17 -5.34
N ALA A 159 -3.52 15.04 -4.62
CA ALA A 159 -2.24 14.72 -4.00
C ALA A 159 -2.38 13.60 -2.95
N GLY A 160 -3.37 13.70 -2.07
CA GLY A 160 -3.63 12.73 -1.01
C GLY A 160 -3.98 11.33 -1.55
N PHE A 161 -4.92 11.23 -2.49
CA PHE A 161 -5.30 9.95 -3.08
C PHE A 161 -4.21 9.37 -3.98
N SER A 162 -3.44 10.20 -4.69
CA SER A 162 -2.30 9.73 -5.48
C SER A 162 -1.20 9.17 -4.60
N ALA A 163 -0.89 9.82 -3.47
CA ALA A 163 0.07 9.32 -2.50
C ALA A 163 -0.39 7.99 -1.88
N ASN A 164 -1.68 7.85 -1.55
CA ASN A 164 -2.26 6.57 -1.14
C ASN A 164 -2.06 5.49 -2.21
N MET A 165 -2.37 5.79 -3.47
CA MET A 165 -2.24 4.84 -4.57
C MET A 165 -0.80 4.36 -4.74
N VAL A 166 0.17 5.27 -4.74
CA VAL A 166 1.60 4.94 -4.85
C VAL A 166 2.05 4.11 -3.66
N GLY A 167 1.66 4.48 -2.44
CA GLY A 167 1.98 3.72 -1.23
C GLY A 167 1.42 2.30 -1.25
N TRP A 168 0.17 2.11 -1.65
CA TRP A 168 -0.44 0.79 -1.77
C TRP A 168 0.11 -0.03 -2.91
N ASN A 169 0.50 0.60 -4.03
CA ASN A 169 1.13 -0.11 -5.13
C ASN A 169 2.49 -0.68 -4.70
N ARG A 170 3.37 0.15 -4.12
CA ARG A 170 4.70 -0.29 -3.65
C ARG A 170 4.61 -1.43 -2.64
N THR A 171 3.66 -1.35 -1.71
CA THR A 171 3.45 -2.41 -0.72
C THR A 171 2.90 -3.68 -1.38
N SER A 172 1.97 -3.56 -2.33
CA SER A 172 1.50 -4.71 -3.12
C SER A 172 2.62 -5.38 -3.90
N ASP A 173 3.46 -4.60 -4.60
CA ASP A 173 4.58 -5.11 -5.40
C ASP A 173 5.57 -5.89 -4.53
N TYR A 174 5.78 -5.44 -3.28
CA TYR A 174 6.60 -6.14 -2.30
C TYR A 174 6.03 -7.53 -1.94
N TYR A 175 4.72 -7.61 -1.66
CA TYR A 175 4.07 -8.89 -1.34
C TYR A 175 3.95 -9.81 -2.54
N GLU A 176 3.82 -9.27 -3.76
CA GLU A 176 3.88 -10.06 -4.99
C GLU A 176 5.25 -10.72 -5.19
N GLY A 177 6.33 -10.00 -4.87
CA GLY A 177 7.68 -10.56 -4.87
C GLY A 177 7.83 -11.70 -3.84
N LEU A 178 7.27 -11.53 -2.64
CA LEU A 178 7.29 -12.57 -1.61
C LEU A 178 6.45 -13.79 -2.02
N GLU A 179 5.22 -13.60 -2.49
CA GLU A 179 4.39 -14.69 -3.01
C GLU A 179 5.13 -15.49 -4.08
N SER A 180 5.75 -14.81 -5.04
CA SER A 180 6.54 -15.45 -6.11
C SER A 180 7.73 -16.24 -5.57
N LYS A 181 8.46 -15.67 -4.59
CA LYS A 181 9.59 -16.32 -3.91
C LYS A 181 9.14 -17.60 -3.20
N TYR A 182 8.07 -17.53 -2.41
CA TYR A 182 7.58 -18.68 -1.65
C TYR A 182 6.92 -19.73 -2.54
N HIS A 183 6.28 -19.33 -3.64
CA HIS A 183 5.78 -20.25 -4.66
C HIS A 183 6.91 -21.07 -5.30
N ALA A 184 8.05 -20.42 -5.63
CA ALA A 184 9.21 -21.10 -6.19
C ALA A 184 9.82 -22.09 -5.18
N LEU A 185 9.95 -21.69 -3.91
CA LEU A 185 10.42 -22.55 -2.83
C LEU A 185 9.49 -23.75 -2.59
N PHE A 186 8.19 -23.52 -2.60
CA PHE A 186 7.17 -24.57 -2.53
C PHE A 186 7.36 -25.60 -3.65
N ARG A 187 7.46 -25.16 -4.92
CA ARG A 187 7.69 -26.07 -6.05
C ARG A 187 8.98 -26.86 -5.92
N SER A 188 10.08 -26.21 -5.53
CA SER A 188 11.37 -26.87 -5.32
C SER A 188 11.27 -27.94 -4.22
N SER A 189 10.61 -27.64 -3.10
CA SER A 189 10.43 -28.58 -1.99
C SER A 189 9.54 -29.77 -2.38
N ALA A 190 8.51 -29.52 -3.21
CA ALA A 190 7.62 -30.56 -3.71
C ALA A 190 8.35 -31.53 -4.65
N GLN A 191 9.21 -31.02 -5.54
CA GLN A 191 10.05 -31.85 -6.40
C GLN A 191 11.03 -32.72 -5.61
N ALA A 192 11.71 -32.14 -4.62
CA ALA A 192 12.62 -32.87 -3.73
C ALA A 192 11.89 -33.95 -2.93
N LEU A 193 10.68 -33.67 -2.46
CA LEU A 193 9.83 -34.65 -1.78
C LEU A 193 9.49 -35.85 -2.67
N THR A 194 9.15 -35.59 -3.94
CA THR A 194 8.88 -36.65 -4.92
C THR A 194 10.13 -37.48 -5.20
N TYR A 195 11.30 -36.84 -5.34
CA TYR A 195 12.57 -37.54 -5.52
C TYR A 195 12.89 -38.46 -4.33
N ALA A 196 12.83 -37.94 -3.09
CA ALA A 196 13.08 -38.73 -1.89
C ALA A 196 12.10 -39.91 -1.76
N GLN A 197 10.82 -39.72 -2.13
CA GLN A 197 9.86 -40.81 -2.18
C GLN A 197 10.23 -41.89 -3.21
N GLY A 198 10.73 -41.48 -4.38
CA GLY A 198 11.22 -42.41 -5.40
C GLY A 198 12.38 -43.28 -4.88
N VAL A 199 13.36 -42.66 -4.20
CA VAL A 199 14.49 -43.37 -3.59
C VAL A 199 14.01 -44.37 -2.54
N ILE A 200 13.07 -43.98 -1.67
CA ILE A 200 12.51 -44.90 -0.67
C ILE A 200 11.88 -46.13 -1.34
N THR A 201 11.09 -45.92 -2.39
CA THR A 201 10.44 -47.01 -3.13
C THR A 201 11.45 -47.92 -3.83
N GLU A 202 12.51 -47.36 -4.42
CA GLU A 202 13.60 -48.13 -5.01
C GLU A 202 14.32 -48.99 -3.97
N MET A 203 14.66 -48.40 -2.81
CA MET A 203 15.32 -49.12 -1.72
C MET A 203 14.40 -50.18 -1.09
N ASP A 204 13.10 -49.93 -0.97
CA ASP A 204 12.13 -50.93 -0.52
C ASP A 204 12.11 -52.16 -1.46
N GLY A 205 12.14 -51.93 -2.78
CA GLY A 205 12.24 -53.00 -3.77
C GLY A 205 13.58 -53.76 -3.71
N ALA A 206 14.70 -53.05 -3.59
CA ALA A 206 16.02 -53.67 -3.43
C ALA A 206 16.11 -54.52 -2.16
N LEU A 207 15.59 -54.02 -1.03
CA LEU A 207 15.55 -54.77 0.22
C LEU A 207 14.69 -56.03 0.13
N ALA A 208 13.56 -55.97 -0.58
CA ALA A 208 12.72 -57.16 -0.84
C ALA A 208 13.50 -58.22 -1.63
N ASN A 209 14.21 -57.81 -2.69
CA ASN A 209 15.04 -58.71 -3.50
C ASN A 209 16.19 -59.32 -2.69
N ILE A 210 16.92 -58.52 -1.91
CA ILE A 210 18.03 -59.00 -1.07
C ILE A 210 17.51 -59.98 0.00
N ASN A 211 16.38 -59.67 0.65
CA ASN A 211 15.78 -60.58 1.62
C ASN A 211 15.32 -61.90 0.99
N ALA A 212 14.83 -61.88 -0.26
CA ALA A 212 14.52 -63.10 -1.00
C ALA A 212 15.78 -63.92 -1.32
N SER A 213 16.85 -63.29 -1.80
CA SER A 213 18.13 -63.96 -2.06
C SER A 213 18.71 -64.60 -0.79
N LEU A 214 18.62 -63.93 0.36
CA LEU A 214 19.12 -64.45 1.64
C LEU A 214 18.41 -65.72 2.13
N GLN A 215 17.23 -66.05 1.59
CA GLN A 215 16.51 -67.30 1.91
C GLN A 215 17.08 -68.52 1.17
N ASP A 216 17.94 -68.33 0.17
CA ASP A 216 18.58 -69.43 -0.54
C ASP A 216 19.56 -70.19 0.37
N THR A 217 19.28 -71.48 0.56
CA THR A 217 20.08 -72.38 1.39
C THR A 217 21.40 -72.79 0.74
N ALA A 218 21.55 -72.60 -0.58
CA ALA A 218 22.75 -72.92 -1.34
C ALA A 218 23.85 -71.82 -1.28
N LEU A 219 23.58 -70.67 -0.64
CA LEU A 219 24.54 -69.58 -0.51
C LEU A 219 25.75 -69.94 0.35
N SER A 220 26.95 -69.65 -0.17
CA SER A 220 28.17 -69.68 0.64
C SER A 220 28.18 -68.59 1.71
N ALA A 221 28.97 -68.78 2.77
CA ALA A 221 29.12 -67.80 3.85
C ALA A 221 29.57 -66.42 3.32
N MET A 222 30.51 -66.39 2.37
CA MET A 222 31.01 -65.15 1.77
C MET A 222 29.94 -64.42 0.94
N GLN A 223 29.12 -65.15 0.18
CA GLN A 223 28.02 -64.54 -0.57
C GLN A 223 26.95 -63.98 0.34
N ARG A 224 26.64 -64.69 1.44
CA ARG A 224 25.70 -64.21 2.46
C ARG A 224 26.19 -62.92 3.12
N ASP A 225 27.47 -62.85 3.45
CA ASP A 225 28.07 -61.66 4.08
C ASP A 225 28.01 -60.44 3.15
N SER A 226 28.37 -60.62 1.87
CA SER A 226 28.25 -59.56 0.85
C SER A 226 26.81 -59.04 0.69
N LEU A 227 25.80 -59.93 0.76
CA LEU A 227 24.39 -59.55 0.70
C LEU A 227 23.94 -58.79 1.95
N LEU A 228 24.45 -59.15 3.13
CA LEU A 228 24.18 -58.42 4.37
C LEU A 228 24.78 -57.01 4.33
N ASP A 229 25.99 -56.85 3.79
CA ASP A 229 26.60 -55.54 3.58
C ASP A 229 25.79 -54.67 2.61
N GLU A 230 25.31 -55.25 1.50
CA GLU A 230 24.44 -54.55 0.56
C GLU A 230 23.11 -54.15 1.19
N LYS A 231 22.52 -55.03 1.99
CA LYS A 231 21.31 -54.74 2.77
C LYS A 231 21.54 -53.56 3.71
N ASN A 232 22.65 -53.53 4.45
CA ASN A 232 22.98 -52.44 5.36
C ASN A 232 23.10 -51.10 4.63
N ARG A 233 23.78 -51.08 3.47
CA ARG A 233 23.85 -49.88 2.61
C ARG A 233 22.48 -49.42 2.12
N CYS A 234 21.60 -50.35 1.74
CA CYS A 234 20.24 -50.01 1.32
C CYS A 234 19.40 -49.43 2.48
N ILE A 235 19.50 -50.01 3.68
CA ILE A 235 18.82 -49.51 4.88
C ILE A 235 19.28 -48.09 5.21
N GLU A 236 20.58 -47.83 5.13
CA GLU A 236 21.15 -46.51 5.41
C GLU A 236 20.68 -45.45 4.39
N LYS A 237 20.75 -45.75 3.08
CA LYS A 237 20.21 -44.85 2.05
C LYS A 237 18.71 -44.57 2.24
N ARG A 238 17.94 -45.62 2.55
CA ARG A 238 16.50 -45.50 2.81
C ARG A 238 16.21 -44.64 4.04
N SER A 239 16.99 -44.80 5.12
CA SER A 239 16.80 -44.02 6.34
C SER A 239 17.13 -42.54 6.09
N SER A 240 18.21 -42.24 5.37
CA SER A 240 18.55 -40.88 4.94
C SER A 240 17.45 -40.27 4.06
N ALA A 241 16.95 -41.01 3.06
CA ALA A 241 15.86 -40.53 2.20
C ALA A 241 14.55 -40.31 2.98
N THR A 242 14.27 -41.12 4.01
CA THR A 242 13.11 -40.96 4.89
C THR A 242 13.22 -39.70 5.76
N ALA A 243 14.41 -39.42 6.28
CA ALA A 243 14.70 -38.19 7.01
C ALA A 243 14.52 -36.96 6.11
N GLU A 244 15.10 -36.99 4.90
CA GLU A 244 14.94 -35.92 3.92
C GLU A 244 13.47 -35.71 3.54
N LYS A 245 12.73 -36.78 3.23
CA LYS A 245 11.29 -36.69 2.93
C LYS A 245 10.51 -35.98 4.04
N THR A 246 10.83 -36.29 5.30
CA THR A 246 10.18 -35.67 6.47
C THR A 246 10.52 -34.18 6.58
N GLU A 247 11.75 -33.79 6.27
CA GLU A 247 12.18 -32.39 6.20
C GLU A 247 11.51 -31.63 5.07
N ARG A 248 11.58 -32.16 3.84
CA ARG A 248 10.96 -31.53 2.65
C ARG A 248 9.46 -31.35 2.81
N ASN A 249 8.77 -32.30 3.45
CA ASN A 249 7.33 -32.16 3.71
C ASN A 249 7.01 -31.03 4.71
N ARG A 250 7.88 -30.82 5.70
CA ARG A 250 7.75 -29.70 6.65
C ARG A 250 7.99 -28.36 5.95
N ASP A 251 9.08 -28.26 5.20
CA ASP A 251 9.42 -27.05 4.43
C ASP A 251 8.31 -26.70 3.43
N ARG A 252 7.80 -27.70 2.71
CA ARG A 252 6.69 -27.53 1.76
C ARG A 252 5.47 -26.90 2.43
N THR A 253 5.07 -27.43 3.58
CA THR A 253 3.93 -26.90 4.35
C THR A 253 4.17 -25.46 4.79
N PHE A 254 5.40 -25.16 5.24
CA PHE A 254 5.79 -23.80 5.62
C PHE A 254 5.72 -22.83 4.43
N PHE A 255 6.27 -23.21 3.27
CA PHE A 255 6.26 -22.37 2.08
C PHE A 255 4.84 -22.13 1.54
N SER A 256 3.98 -23.16 1.54
CA SER A 256 2.59 -23.00 1.09
C SER A 256 1.80 -22.06 1.99
N ASP A 257 2.01 -22.11 3.32
CA ASP A 257 1.33 -21.19 4.25
C ASP A 257 1.76 -19.74 4.01
N ARG A 258 3.05 -19.51 3.72
CA ARG A 258 3.59 -18.18 3.43
C ARG A 258 3.17 -17.65 2.07
N GLU A 259 3.18 -18.49 1.04
CA GLU A 259 2.63 -18.14 -0.26
C GLU A 259 1.18 -17.66 -0.13
N TYR A 260 0.33 -18.43 0.56
CA TYR A 260 -1.07 -18.06 0.79
C TYR A 260 -1.21 -16.73 1.53
N ARG A 261 -0.49 -16.57 2.64
CA ARG A 261 -0.53 -15.35 3.45
C ARG A 261 -0.14 -14.11 2.63
N TYR A 262 0.96 -14.18 1.88
CA TYR A 262 1.43 -13.03 1.10
C TYR A 262 0.52 -12.74 -0.10
N ALA A 263 -0.13 -13.76 -0.68
CA ALA A 263 -1.16 -13.56 -1.69
C ALA A 263 -2.39 -12.82 -1.13
N GLU A 264 -2.82 -13.12 0.09
CA GLU A 264 -3.89 -12.39 0.77
C GLU A 264 -3.51 -10.94 1.08
N GLU A 265 -2.29 -10.71 1.59
CA GLU A 265 -1.78 -9.36 1.85
C GLU A 265 -1.71 -8.54 0.56
N LYS A 266 -1.13 -9.10 -0.52
CA LYS A 266 -1.12 -8.49 -1.86
C LYS A 266 -2.53 -8.08 -2.28
N LYS A 267 -3.49 -9.00 -2.21
CA LYS A 267 -4.90 -8.74 -2.58
C LYS A 267 -5.52 -7.61 -1.76
N SER A 268 -5.23 -7.56 -0.46
CA SER A 268 -5.69 -6.49 0.44
C SER A 268 -5.17 -5.12 0.00
N TYR A 269 -3.87 -5.02 -0.33
CA TYR A 269 -3.27 -3.75 -0.78
C TYR A 269 -3.73 -3.35 -2.19
N LEU A 270 -3.88 -4.30 -3.12
CA LEU A 270 -4.48 -4.03 -4.43
C LEU A 270 -5.91 -3.48 -4.32
N SER A 271 -6.72 -4.03 -3.41
CA SER A 271 -8.07 -3.53 -3.15
C SER A 271 -8.05 -2.08 -2.66
N LYS A 272 -7.19 -1.75 -1.69
CA LYS A 272 -7.02 -0.37 -1.18
C LYS A 272 -6.55 0.58 -2.29
N ARG A 273 -5.60 0.15 -3.14
CA ARG A 273 -5.16 0.92 -4.31
C ARG A 273 -6.32 1.19 -5.26
N ASN A 274 -7.07 0.15 -5.64
CA ASN A 274 -8.19 0.27 -6.58
C ASN A 274 -9.31 1.17 -6.03
N GLN A 275 -9.57 1.13 -4.72
CA GLN A 275 -10.50 2.04 -4.06
C GLN A 275 -10.08 3.51 -4.24
N ASN A 276 -8.77 3.82 -4.13
CA ASN A 276 -8.27 5.18 -4.33
C ASN A 276 -8.32 5.61 -5.82
N ILE A 277 -8.14 4.68 -6.76
CA ILE A 277 -8.36 4.95 -8.19
C ILE A 277 -9.82 5.38 -8.42
N TRP A 278 -10.78 4.68 -7.82
CA TRP A 278 -12.19 5.07 -7.92
C TRP A 278 -12.48 6.43 -7.27
N TYR A 279 -11.85 6.74 -6.14
CA TYR A 279 -11.96 8.08 -5.54
C TYR A 279 -11.39 9.17 -6.43
N LEU A 280 -10.25 8.94 -7.09
CA LEU A 280 -9.68 9.88 -8.05
C LEU A 280 -10.58 10.07 -9.28
N ALA A 281 -11.15 8.99 -9.82
CA ALA A 281 -12.07 9.06 -10.94
C ALA A 281 -13.35 9.84 -10.57
N ALA A 282 -13.90 9.58 -9.39
CA ALA A 282 -15.06 10.31 -8.88
C ALA A 282 -14.74 11.79 -8.64
N LEU A 283 -13.58 12.09 -8.03
CA LEU A 283 -13.11 13.47 -7.81
C LEU A 283 -12.92 14.22 -9.13
N TYR A 284 -12.32 13.56 -10.13
CA TYR A 284 -12.12 14.13 -11.46
C TYR A 284 -13.42 14.54 -12.12
N LEU A 285 -14.41 13.63 -12.14
CA LEU A 285 -15.73 13.93 -12.69
C LEU A 285 -16.46 14.99 -11.86
N TYR A 286 -16.39 14.90 -10.53
CA TYR A 286 -16.97 15.89 -9.62
C TYR A 286 -16.43 17.30 -9.91
N GLY A 287 -15.11 17.45 -10.06
CA GLY A 287 -14.50 18.72 -10.42
C GLY A 287 -14.97 19.25 -11.78
N ALA A 288 -15.21 18.39 -12.76
CA ALA A 288 -15.78 18.82 -14.04
C ALA A 288 -17.21 19.34 -13.89
N PHE A 289 -18.07 18.61 -13.18
CA PHE A 289 -19.46 19.01 -12.94
C PHE A 289 -19.58 20.25 -12.05
N ASP A 290 -18.80 20.36 -10.98
CA ASP A 290 -18.76 21.53 -10.10
C ASP A 290 -18.39 22.79 -10.89
N ALA A 291 -17.39 22.73 -11.77
CA ALA A 291 -17.03 23.84 -12.65
C ALA A 291 -18.14 24.21 -13.66
N TYR A 292 -18.88 23.22 -14.17
CA TYR A 292 -20.04 23.46 -15.03
C TYR A 292 -21.14 24.22 -14.28
N VAL A 293 -21.46 23.75 -13.07
CA VAL A 293 -22.53 24.34 -12.23
C VAL A 293 -22.16 25.77 -11.85
N ASP A 294 -20.94 26.01 -11.40
CA ASP A 294 -20.46 27.36 -11.05
C ASP A 294 -20.61 28.34 -12.22
N ALA A 295 -20.17 27.94 -13.42
CA ALA A 295 -20.30 28.76 -14.61
C ALA A 295 -21.77 28.97 -15.03
N SER A 296 -22.67 28.04 -14.70
CA SER A 296 -24.10 28.18 -15.00
C SER A 296 -24.82 29.17 -14.08
N VAL A 297 -24.29 29.38 -12.87
CA VAL A 297 -24.88 30.25 -11.84
C VAL A 297 -24.26 31.66 -11.83
N ASP A 298 -23.03 31.81 -12.35
CA ASP A 298 -22.28 33.09 -12.45
C ASP A 298 -23.11 34.27 -13.04
N GLY A 299 -24.02 33.99 -13.97
CA GLY A 299 -24.90 35.00 -14.58
C GLY A 299 -26.21 35.29 -13.83
N ILE A 300 -26.57 34.52 -12.81
CA ILE A 300 -27.84 34.67 -12.07
C ILE A 300 -27.71 35.78 -11.02
N GLU A 301 -26.59 35.84 -10.30
CA GLU A 301 -26.36 36.81 -9.23
C GLU A 301 -26.28 38.25 -9.76
N SER A 302 -25.67 38.45 -10.93
CA SER A 302 -25.60 39.77 -11.58
C SER A 302 -26.95 40.27 -12.10
N ARG A 303 -27.96 39.41 -12.22
CA ARG A 303 -29.30 39.72 -12.74
C ARG A 303 -30.35 39.96 -11.66
N LEU A 304 -30.09 39.53 -10.42
CA LEU A 304 -31.01 39.65 -9.28
C LEU A 304 -30.55 40.80 -8.38
N ASP A 305 -31.23 41.95 -8.47
CA ASP A 305 -31.01 43.09 -7.59
C ASP A 305 -32.08 43.08 -6.48
N PHE A 306 -31.65 43.04 -5.22
CA PHE A 306 -32.54 43.07 -4.05
C PHE A 306 -32.45 44.45 -3.41
N SER A 307 -33.50 45.26 -3.58
CA SER A 307 -33.55 46.60 -3.01
C SER A 307 -34.59 46.69 -1.90
N LEU A 308 -34.18 47.19 -0.74
CA LEU A 308 -35.07 47.62 0.33
C LEU A 308 -35.43 49.09 0.09
N LEU A 309 -36.69 49.34 -0.28
CA LEU A 309 -37.18 50.70 -0.47
C LEU A 309 -38.13 51.08 0.68
N PRO A 310 -38.08 52.32 1.19
CA PRO A 310 -39.08 52.79 2.13
C PRO A 310 -40.45 52.77 1.46
N GLY A 311 -41.44 52.14 2.12
CA GLY A 311 -42.81 52.13 1.64
C GLY A 311 -43.40 53.55 1.62
N PRO A 312 -44.34 53.86 0.70
CA PRO A 312 -45.01 55.15 0.71
C PRO A 312 -45.80 55.30 2.01
N ALA A 313 -45.46 56.36 2.76
CA ALA A 313 -46.14 56.86 3.95
C ALA A 313 -46.57 55.81 5.00
N PHE A 314 -45.71 55.62 6.01
CA PHE A 314 -46.05 55.08 7.34
C PHE A 314 -46.61 53.65 7.46
N ASP A 315 -46.42 52.76 6.47
CA ASP A 315 -46.66 51.32 6.69
C ASP A 315 -45.59 50.44 6.01
N GLY A 316 -44.49 50.20 6.74
CA GLY A 316 -43.58 49.08 6.51
C GLY A 316 -42.42 49.24 5.51
N LEU A 317 -41.48 48.29 5.61
CA LEU A 317 -40.39 48.07 4.65
C LEU A 317 -40.94 47.28 3.45
N ARG A 318 -40.71 47.77 2.22
CA ARG A 318 -41.04 47.01 1.00
C ARG A 318 -39.79 46.30 0.51
N PHE A 319 -39.90 44.98 0.35
CA PHE A 319 -38.91 44.18 -0.38
C PHE A 319 -39.26 44.21 -1.86
N ASP A 320 -38.35 44.72 -2.69
CA ASP A 320 -38.49 44.63 -4.15
C ASP A 320 -37.39 43.74 -4.72
N VAL A 321 -37.79 42.85 -5.64
CA VAL A 321 -36.89 41.95 -6.36
C VAL A 321 -36.92 42.40 -7.82
N SER A 322 -35.88 43.10 -8.25
CA SER A 322 -35.78 43.60 -9.61
C SER A 322 -34.87 42.69 -10.42
N LEU A 323 -35.43 42.10 -11.47
CA LEU A 323 -34.68 41.28 -12.41
C LEU A 323 -34.22 42.19 -13.56
N LYS A 324 -32.92 42.44 -13.67
CA LYS A 324 -32.35 43.20 -14.80
C LYS A 324 -32.37 42.31 -16.04
N ILE A 325 -33.43 42.44 -16.84
CA ILE A 325 -33.54 41.81 -18.16
C ILE A 325 -32.84 42.76 -19.15
N LEU A 326 -31.74 42.31 -19.75
CA LEU A 326 -31.08 42.98 -20.88
C LEU A 326 -31.79 42.64 -22.19
#